data_AF-A0A7M7KZ41-F1
#
_entry.id   AF-A0A7M7KZ41-F1
#
_cell.length_a   1.000
_cell.length_b   1.000
_cell.length_c   1.000
_cell.angle_alpha   90.00
_cell.angle_beta   90.00
_cell.angle_gamma   90.00
#
_symmetry.space_group_name_H-M   'P 1'
#
loop_
_entity.id
_entity.type
_entity.pdbx_description
1 polymer ?
#
loop_
_entity_poly.entity_id
_entity_poly.type
_entity_poly.pdbx_seq_one_letter_code
_entity_poly.pdbx_strand_id
1 'polypeptide(L)'
;MAQGKLKIKTKLPSTVKEKNKNKKNFAIQRRNNAPIQPKKKKFEETHKLKQMITKTVNKAMEDELREKALEGKKSLTKKDSSILKKN
;
A
#
# COMPACT_ATOMS: atom_id res chain seq x y z
N MET A 1 -48.51 -9.63 -48.66
CA MET A 1 -47.19 -10.29 -48.52
C MET A 1 -46.29 -9.41 -47.65
N ALA A 2 -45.75 -9.93 -46.54
CA ALA A 2 -44.86 -9.15 -45.68
C ALA A 2 -43.47 -9.04 -46.33
N GLN A 3 -43.18 -7.91 -46.96
CA GLN A 3 -41.88 -7.62 -47.58
C GLN A 3 -40.87 -7.38 -46.46
N GLY A 4 -40.01 -8.38 -46.20
CA GLY A 4 -38.97 -8.32 -45.17
C GLY A 4 -38.04 -7.13 -45.39
N LYS A 5 -38.17 -6.10 -44.56
CA LYS A 5 -37.27 -4.95 -44.56
C LYS A 5 -36.05 -5.29 -43.73
N LEU A 6 -34.97 -5.70 -44.39
CA LEU A 6 -33.63 -5.79 -43.80
C LEU A 6 -33.33 -4.50 -43.03
N LYS A 7 -33.05 -4.64 -41.74
CA LYS A 7 -32.62 -3.55 -40.86
C LYS A 7 -31.19 -3.17 -41.24
N ILE A 8 -31.04 -2.35 -42.28
CA ILE A 8 -29.76 -1.74 -42.65
C ILE A 8 -29.29 -0.97 -41.42
N LYS A 9 -28.16 -1.38 -40.82
CA LYS A 9 -27.50 -0.63 -39.76
C LYS A 9 -27.06 0.71 -40.36
N THR A 10 -27.91 1.72 -40.24
CA THR A 10 -27.58 3.10 -40.56
C THR A 10 -26.31 3.47 -39.79
N LYS A 11 -25.22 3.69 -40.52
CA LYS A 11 -24.00 4.29 -39.97
C LYS A 11 -24.40 5.68 -39.48
N LEU A 12 -24.34 5.89 -38.16
CA LEU A 12 -24.57 7.20 -37.57
C LEU A 12 -23.56 8.20 -38.15
N PRO A 13 -23.97 9.44 -38.46
CA PRO A 13 -23.05 10.47 -38.92
C PRO A 13 -22.00 10.77 -37.84
N SER A 14 -20.77 11.05 -38.27
CA SER A 14 -19.56 11.24 -37.44
C SER A 14 -19.66 12.37 -36.39
N THR A 15 -20.75 13.13 -36.38
CA THR A 15 -20.99 14.27 -35.49
C THR A 15 -21.78 13.90 -34.23
N VAL A 16 -22.31 12.67 -34.13
CA VAL A 16 -22.92 12.20 -32.88
C VAL A 16 -21.80 11.84 -31.91
N LYS A 17 -21.59 12.68 -30.89
CA LYS A 17 -20.62 12.44 -29.81
C LYS A 17 -20.88 11.06 -29.20
N GLU A 18 -20.05 10.08 -29.55
CA GLU A 18 -20.03 8.81 -28.87
C GLU A 18 -19.81 9.08 -27.38
N LYS A 19 -20.73 8.62 -26.54
CA LYS A 19 -20.49 8.60 -25.09
C LYS A 19 -19.31 7.67 -24.86
N ASN A 20 -18.11 8.25 -24.79
CA ASN A 20 -16.85 7.57 -24.52
C ASN A 20 -17.04 6.52 -23.43
N LYS A 21 -17.14 5.24 -23.83
CA LYS A 21 -17.13 4.08 -22.93
C LYS A 21 -15.72 3.74 -22.43
N ASN A 22 -14.84 4.75 -22.37
CA ASN A 22 -13.51 4.65 -21.81
C ASN A 22 -13.33 5.73 -20.74
N LYS A 23 -13.99 5.53 -19.60
CA LYS A 23 -13.52 6.09 -18.33
C LYS A 23 -13.28 4.93 -17.37
N LYS A 24 -12.23 4.15 -17.64
CA LYS A 24 -11.53 3.35 -16.61
C LYS A 24 -10.75 4.29 -15.67
N ASN A 25 -11.46 5.24 -15.10
CA ASN A 25 -11.06 6.10 -14.00
C ASN A 25 -12.40 6.47 -13.34
N PHE A 26 -12.95 5.55 -12.57
CA PHE A 26 -13.88 5.95 -11.52
C PHE A 26 -13.08 6.92 -10.65
N ALA A 27 -13.21 8.21 -10.92
CA ALA A 27 -12.89 9.22 -9.94
C ALA A 27 -13.72 8.82 -8.72
N ILE A 28 -13.05 8.29 -7.70
CA ILE A 28 -13.69 7.75 -6.51
C ILE A 28 -14.45 8.93 -5.91
N GLN A 29 -15.75 9.02 -6.20
CA GLN A 29 -16.64 10.00 -5.61
C GLN A 29 -16.82 9.56 -4.16
N ARG A 30 -15.90 10.00 -3.30
CA ARG A 30 -16.08 9.84 -1.86
C ARG A 30 -17.25 10.70 -1.45
N ARG A 31 -18.16 10.14 -0.65
CA ARG A 31 -19.21 10.90 0.01
C ARG A 31 -18.57 12.06 0.79
N ASN A 32 -19.25 13.20 0.88
CA ASN A 32 -18.72 14.39 1.58
C ASN A 32 -18.27 14.11 3.02
N ASN A 33 -18.90 13.12 3.69
CA ASN A 33 -18.58 12.71 5.06
C ASN A 33 -17.76 11.41 5.13
N ALA A 34 -17.16 10.95 4.03
CA ALA A 34 -16.35 9.74 4.05
C ALA A 34 -14.98 10.01 4.71
N PRO A 35 -14.51 9.13 5.61
CA PRO A 35 -13.17 9.23 6.18
C PRO A 35 -12.09 9.31 5.08
N ILE A 36 -11.18 10.27 5.22
CA ILE A 36 -10.03 10.41 4.32
C ILE A 36 -9.10 9.23 4.50
N GLN A 37 -8.85 8.49 3.40
CA GLN A 37 -7.87 7.42 3.42
C GLN A 37 -6.49 7.99 3.79
N PRO A 38 -5.80 7.35 4.74
CA PRO A 38 -4.51 7.84 5.20
C PRO A 38 -3.46 7.66 4.10
N LYS A 39 -2.59 8.66 3.91
CA LYS A 39 -1.49 8.65 2.92
C LYS A 39 -0.32 7.75 3.36
N LYS A 40 -0.62 6.52 3.80
CA LYS A 40 0.34 5.65 4.49
C LYS A 40 1.51 5.19 3.61
N LYS A 41 1.30 5.00 2.30
CA LYS A 41 2.34 4.47 1.40
C LYS A 41 3.64 5.29 1.41
N LYS A 42 3.57 6.63 1.34
CA LYS A 42 4.77 7.50 1.35
C LYS A 42 5.47 7.53 2.72
N PHE A 43 4.71 7.33 3.79
CA PHE A 43 5.22 7.37 5.15
C PHE A 43 5.80 6.01 5.57
N GLU A 44 5.26 4.90 5.06
CA GLU A 44 5.71 3.55 5.37
C GLU A 44 7.16 3.30 4.94
N GLU A 45 7.56 3.76 3.76
CA GLU A 45 8.91 3.55 3.22
C GLU A 45 9.96 4.34 4.01
N THR A 46 9.73 5.65 4.22
CA THR A 46 10.64 6.53 4.98
C THR A 46 10.73 6.10 6.44
N HIS A 47 9.61 5.69 7.04
CA HIS A 47 9.57 5.15 8.39
C HIS A 47 10.30 3.81 8.50
N LYS A 48 10.12 2.89 7.55
CA LYS A 48 10.89 1.62 7.50
C LYS A 48 12.38 1.88 7.38
N LEU A 49 12.78 2.80 6.50
CA LEU A 49 14.18 3.16 6.33
C LEU A 49 14.76 3.73 7.64
N LYS A 50 14.05 4.67 8.26
CA LYS A 50 14.43 5.22 9.58
C LYS A 50 14.56 4.12 10.63
N GLN A 51 13.60 3.20 10.71
CA GLN A 51 13.63 2.10 11.66
C GLN A 51 14.83 1.18 11.45
N MET A 52 15.17 0.85 10.20
CA MET A 52 16.35 0.03 9.90
C MET A 52 17.62 0.73 10.38
N ILE A 53 17.80 2.01 10.02
CA ILE A 53 18.97 2.80 10.41
C ILE A 53 19.08 2.92 11.93
N THR A 54 17.99 3.24 12.62
CA THR A 54 18.00 3.34 14.09
C THR A 54 18.37 2.02 14.74
N LYS A 55 17.83 0.90 14.25
CA LYS A 55 18.17 -0.43 14.77
C LYS A 55 19.64 -0.77 14.54
N THR A 56 20.20 -0.48 13.37
CA THR A 56 21.60 -0.79 13.06
C THR A 56 22.55 0.04 13.90
N VAL A 57 22.29 1.34 14.06
CA VAL A 57 23.12 2.24 14.87
C VAL A 57 23.07 1.84 16.34
N ASN A 58 21.87 1.60 16.89
CA ASN A 58 21.74 1.18 18.29
C ASN A 58 22.42 -0.15 18.56
N LYS A 59 22.29 -1.11 17.63
CA LYS A 59 22.95 -2.41 17.76
C LYS A 59 24.48 -2.28 17.74
N ALA A 60 25.03 -1.49 16.83
CA ALA A 60 26.48 -1.27 16.75
C ALA A 60 27.01 -0.62 18.05
N MET A 61 26.34 0.43 18.54
CA MET A 61 26.72 1.07 19.80
C MET A 61 26.59 0.13 21.00
N GLU A 62 25.54 -0.68 21.06
CA GLU A 62 25.37 -1.66 22.12
C GLU A 62 26.45 -2.74 22.09
N ASP A 63 26.84 -3.19 20.91
CA ASP A 63 27.94 -4.13 20.73
C ASP A 63 29.24 -3.52 21.24
N GLU A 64 29.59 -2.29 20.86
CA GLU A 64 30.80 -1.60 21.36
C GLU A 64 30.81 -1.41 22.89
N LEU A 65 29.67 -1.04 23.48
CA LEU A 65 29.56 -0.87 24.92
C LEU A 65 29.72 -2.20 25.67
N ARG A 66 29.15 -3.27 25.14
CA ARG A 66 29.26 -4.62 25.73
C ARG A 66 30.63 -5.23 25.57
N GLU A 67 31.30 -5.01 24.44
CA GLU A 67 32.70 -5.40 24.25
C GLU A 67 33.59 -4.76 25.32
N LYS A 68 33.41 -3.46 25.57
CA LYS A 68 34.18 -2.73 26.58
C LYS A 68 33.86 -3.12 28.02
N ALA A 69 32.59 -3.39 28.34
CA ALA A 69 32.15 -3.61 29.71
C ALA A 69 32.13 -5.08 30.16
N LEU A 70 31.80 -6.00 29.25
CA LEU A 70 31.48 -7.40 29.57
C LEU A 70 32.26 -8.40 28.70
N GLU A 71 33.33 -7.94 28.01
CA GLU A 71 34.11 -8.75 27.05
C GLU A 71 33.20 -9.37 25.96
N GLY A 72 32.17 -8.63 25.54
CA GLY A 72 31.26 -9.08 24.48
C GLY A 72 30.22 -10.11 24.93
N LYS A 73 30.12 -10.43 26.23
CA LYS A 73 29.10 -11.37 26.74
C LYS A 73 27.70 -10.78 26.56
N LYS A 74 26.96 -11.31 25.59
CA LYS A 74 25.53 -11.02 25.38
C LYS A 74 24.72 -12.01 26.20
N SER A 75 24.26 -11.63 27.39
CA SER A 75 23.32 -12.48 28.13
C SER A 75 22.03 -12.61 27.30
N LEU A 76 21.75 -13.82 26.84
CA LEU A 76 20.45 -14.16 26.24
C LEU A 76 19.45 -14.24 27.39
N THR A 77 18.94 -13.10 27.86
CA THR A 77 17.75 -13.12 28.69
C THR A 77 16.62 -13.61 27.79
N LYS A 78 16.06 -14.77 28.16
CA LYS A 78 14.97 -15.44 27.45
C LYS A 78 13.89 -14.39 27.21
N LYS A 79 13.65 -14.05 25.93
CA LYS A 79 12.50 -13.23 25.57
C LYS A 79 11.27 -14.06 25.95
N ASP A 80 10.55 -13.61 26.97
CA ASP A 80 9.44 -14.36 27.55
C ASP A 80 8.54 -14.96 26.45
N SER A 81 8.36 -16.27 26.53
CA SER A 81 7.59 -17.09 25.58
C SER A 81 6.08 -16.76 25.57
N SER A 82 5.65 -15.73 26.28
CA SER A 82 4.27 -15.27 26.38
C SER A 82 3.76 -14.57 25.13
N ILE A 83 4.63 -14.08 24.24
CA ILE A 83 4.24 -13.36 23.01
C ILE A 83 4.00 -14.32 21.82
N LEU A 84 4.47 -15.58 21.89
CA LEU A 84 4.36 -16.56 20.79
C LEU A 84 3.09 -17.43 20.82
N LYS A 85 2.25 -17.34 21.87
CA LYS A 85 1.01 -18.14 22.02
C LYS A 85 -0.28 -17.41 21.64
N LYS A 86 -0.24 -16.43 20.73
CA LYS A 86 -1.46 -15.84 20.19
C LYS A 86 -1.34 -15.71 18.68
N ASN A 87 -1.69 -16.79 17.99
CA ASN A 87 -2.37 -16.88 16.70
C ASN A 87 -2.60 -18.35 16.37
#